data_AF-A0A7S1EBG6-F1
#
_entry.id   AF-A0A7S1EBG6-F1
#
_cell.length_a   1.000
_cell.length_b   1.000
_cell.length_c   1.000
_cell.angle_alpha   90.00
_cell.angle_beta   90.00
_cell.angle_gamma   90.00
#
_symmetry.space_group_name_H-M   'P 1'
#
loop_
_entity.id
_entity.type
_entity.pdbx_description
1 polymer ?
#
loop_
_entity_poly.entity_id
_entity_poly.type
_entity_poly.pdbx_seq_one_letter_code
_entity_poly.pdbx_strand_id
1 'polypeptide(L)'
;TALLLSWAAVSGLPWVFDPSARYVGALVYLAIPGSVIGFTAYLTLVGRLGPERAAYSTVLFPVVALNVSAWAEGYRWTAPALAGLLLVMAGNVLVFRKRPLAC
;
A
#
# COMPACT_ATOMS: atom_id res chain seq x y z
N THR A 1 -8.20 -8.94 14.38
CA THR A 1 -9.01 -10.04 13.79
C THR A 1 -10.30 -10.29 14.55
N ALA A 2 -10.29 -10.41 15.89
CA ALA A 2 -11.51 -10.63 16.69
C ALA A 2 -12.60 -9.57 16.47
N LEU A 3 -12.23 -8.27 16.43
CA LEU A 3 -13.16 -7.17 16.17
C LEU A 3 -13.83 -7.26 14.79
N LEU A 4 -13.11 -7.73 13.78
CA LEU A 4 -13.62 -7.89 12.41
C LEU A 4 -14.54 -9.12 12.30
N LEU A 5 -14.20 -10.21 12.99
CA LEU A 5 -15.04 -11.41 13.06
C LEU A 5 -16.35 -11.13 13.79
N SER A 6 -16.31 -10.40 14.90
CA SER A 6 -17.52 -10.01 15.63
C SER A 6 -18.40 -9.08 14.81
N TRP A 7 -17.80 -8.12 14.09
CA TRP A 7 -18.56 -7.25 13.18
C TRP A 7 -19.17 -8.01 12.01
N ALA A 8 -18.44 -8.93 11.38
CA ALA A 8 -18.94 -9.74 10.28
C ALA A 8 -20.08 -10.67 10.71
N ALA A 9 -20.01 -11.24 11.92
CA ALA A 9 -21.07 -12.07 12.50
C ALA A 9 -22.35 -11.26 12.77
N VAL A 10 -22.23 -10.03 13.27
CA VAL A 10 -23.37 -9.13 13.53
C VAL A 10 -23.95 -8.55 12.23
N SER A 11 -23.11 -8.36 11.20
CA SER A 11 -23.51 -7.75 9.91
C SER A 11 -24.29 -8.69 8.99
N GLY A 12 -24.46 -9.97 9.35
CA GLY A 12 -25.21 -10.93 8.54
C GLY A 12 -24.63 -11.16 7.13
N LEU A 13 -23.33 -10.89 6.95
CA LEU A 13 -22.68 -11.04 5.66
C LEU A 13 -22.74 -12.51 5.24
N PRO A 14 -23.22 -12.82 4.02
CA PRO A 14 -23.18 -14.19 3.53
C PRO A 14 -21.72 -14.61 3.44
N TRP A 15 -21.33 -15.58 4.27
CA TRP A 15 -20.02 -16.23 4.22
C TRP A 15 -19.97 -17.19 3.01
N VAL A 16 -20.20 -16.64 1.83
CA VAL A 16 -20.30 -17.39 0.59
C VAL A 16 -19.24 -16.86 -0.34
N PHE A 17 -18.35 -17.75 -0.76
CA PHE A 17 -17.42 -17.47 -1.84
C PHE A 17 -18.24 -17.32 -3.12
N ASP A 18 -18.25 -16.12 -3.70
CA ASP A 18 -18.91 -15.88 -4.98
C ASP A 18 -17.99 -16.40 -6.10
N PRO A 19 -18.36 -17.48 -6.82
CA PRO A 19 -17.53 -18.04 -7.89
C PRO A 19 -17.60 -17.21 -9.18
N SER A 20 -18.22 -16.02 -9.17
CA SER A 20 -18.26 -15.14 -10.32
C SER A 20 -16.86 -14.85 -10.84
N ALA A 21 -16.73 -14.86 -12.17
CA ALA A 21 -15.47 -14.56 -12.86
C ALA A 21 -14.90 -13.19 -12.44
N ARG A 22 -15.77 -12.24 -12.06
CA ARG A 22 -15.36 -10.93 -11.55
C ARG A 22 -14.67 -11.02 -10.19
N TYR A 23 -15.26 -11.76 -9.23
CA TYR A 23 -14.67 -11.92 -7.90
C TYR A 23 -13.37 -12.70 -7.96
N VAL A 24 -13.38 -13.86 -8.64
CA VAL A 24 -12.18 -14.70 -8.82
C VAL A 24 -11.11 -13.95 -9.60
N GLY A 25 -11.46 -13.21 -10.66
CA GLY A 25 -10.53 -12.39 -11.42
C GLY A 25 -9.88 -11.29 -10.59
N ALA A 26 -10.66 -10.56 -9.78
CA ALA A 26 -10.12 -9.55 -8.86
C ALA A 26 -9.21 -10.16 -7.80
N LEU A 27 -9.58 -11.32 -7.25
CA LEU A 27 -8.78 -12.05 -6.27
C LEU A 27 -7.43 -12.49 -6.86
N VAL A 28 -7.43 -13.07 -8.06
CA VAL A 28 -6.20 -13.48 -8.77
C VAL A 28 -5.33 -12.27 -9.10
N TYR A 29 -5.94 -11.17 -9.56
CA TYR A 29 -5.23 -9.92 -9.85
C TYR A 29 -4.58 -9.32 -8.60
N LEU A 30 -5.24 -9.31 -7.45
CA LEU A 30 -4.62 -8.81 -6.23
C LEU A 30 -3.55 -9.77 -5.68
N ALA A 31 -3.79 -11.08 -5.75
CA ALA A 31 -2.88 -12.08 -5.20
C ALA A 31 -1.57 -12.18 -6.01
N ILE A 32 -1.63 -12.20 -7.33
CA ILE A 32 -0.44 -12.45 -8.16
C ILE A 32 0.33 -11.15 -8.41
N PRO A 33 -0.13 -10.20 -9.26
CA PRO A 33 0.65 -9.01 -9.53
C PRO A 33 0.71 -8.04 -8.34
N GLY A 34 -0.38 -7.89 -7.58
CA GLY A 34 -0.40 -7.00 -6.41
C GLY A 34 0.49 -7.48 -5.26
N SER A 35 0.42 -8.77 -4.94
CA SER A 35 1.13 -9.35 -3.78
C SER A 35 2.39 -10.10 -4.16
N VAL A 36 2.31 -11.25 -4.84
CA VAL A 36 3.50 -12.10 -5.08
C VAL A 36 4.59 -11.35 -5.84
N ILE A 37 4.25 -10.69 -6.95
CA ILE A 37 5.23 -9.96 -7.76
C ILE A 37 5.73 -8.73 -7.01
N GLY A 38 4.83 -7.94 -6.42
CA GLY A 38 5.19 -6.75 -5.64
C GLY A 38 6.12 -7.06 -4.48
N PHE A 39 5.82 -8.09 -3.67
CA PHE A 39 6.68 -8.52 -2.57
C PHE A 39 8.01 -9.08 -3.05
N THR A 40 8.01 -9.88 -4.12
CA THR A 40 9.27 -10.44 -4.66
C THR A 40 10.18 -9.32 -5.16
N ALA A 41 9.62 -8.32 -5.85
CA ALA A 41 10.36 -7.14 -6.27
C ALA A 41 10.90 -6.36 -5.06
N TYR A 42 10.09 -6.15 -4.02
CA TYR A 42 10.52 -5.49 -2.78
C TYR A 42 11.67 -6.24 -2.09
N LEU A 43 11.56 -7.55 -1.90
CA LEU A 43 12.61 -8.38 -1.29
C LEU A 43 13.89 -8.38 -2.13
N THR A 44 13.76 -8.44 -3.45
CA THR A 44 14.91 -8.32 -4.37
C THR A 44 15.58 -6.95 -4.25
N LEU A 45 14.78 -5.89 -4.11
CA LEU A 45 15.27 -4.52 -3.92
C LEU A 45 16.04 -4.39 -2.60
N VAL A 46 15.47 -4.90 -1.50
CA VAL A 46 16.12 -4.95 -0.17
C VAL A 46 17.44 -5.71 -0.24
N GLY A 47 17.44 -6.88 -0.89
CA GLY A 47 18.63 -7.72 -1.02
C GLY A 47 19.76 -7.09 -1.84
N ARG A 48 19.44 -6.25 -2.83
CA ARG A 48 20.45 -5.59 -3.70
C ARG A 48 20.93 -4.23 -3.19
N LEU A 49 20.04 -3.42 -2.64
CA LEU A 49 20.32 -2.01 -2.30
C LEU A 49 20.50 -1.76 -0.80
N GLY A 50 20.27 -2.79 0.02
CA GLY A 50 20.28 -2.69 1.47
C GLY A 50 18.99 -2.09 2.04
N PRO A 51 18.70 -2.37 3.33
CA PRO A 51 17.45 -1.97 3.99
C PRO A 51 17.24 -0.45 4.02
N GLU A 52 18.32 0.32 4.04
CA GLU A 52 18.27 1.79 4.10
C GLU A 52 17.68 2.41 2.82
N ARG A 53 17.98 1.83 1.64
CA ARG A 53 17.39 2.29 0.38
C ARG A 53 16.01 1.70 0.12
N ALA A 54 15.74 0.49 0.58
CA ALA A 54 14.42 -0.12 0.47
C ALA A 54 13.33 0.69 1.16
N ALA A 55 13.70 1.40 2.23
CA ALA A 55 12.81 2.27 2.97
C ALA A 55 12.34 3.50 2.14
N TYR A 56 13.04 3.92 1.08
CA TYR A 56 12.50 4.92 0.15
C TYR A 56 11.20 4.48 -0.53
N SER A 57 10.95 3.16 -0.61
CA SER A 57 9.72 2.62 -1.19
C SER A 57 8.47 3.11 -0.46
N THR A 58 8.51 3.28 0.88
CA THR A 58 7.35 3.72 1.66
C THR A 58 6.96 5.17 1.35
N VAL A 59 7.95 5.98 0.97
CA VAL A 59 7.77 7.36 0.52
C VAL A 59 7.19 7.41 -0.89
N LEU A 60 7.66 6.51 -1.75
CA LEU A 60 7.23 6.42 -3.15
C LEU A 60 5.83 5.84 -3.30
N PHE A 61 5.37 4.96 -2.41
CA PHE A 61 4.04 4.33 -2.50
C PHE A 61 2.89 5.32 -2.72
N PRO A 62 2.67 6.34 -1.87
CA PRO A 62 1.57 7.30 -2.07
C PRO A 62 1.78 8.15 -3.32
N VAL A 63 3.02 8.52 -3.65
CA VAL A 63 3.32 9.31 -4.86
C VAL A 63 2.95 8.52 -6.11
N VAL A 64 3.40 7.27 -6.20
CA VAL A 64 3.11 6.40 -7.35
C VAL A 64 1.61 6.08 -7.41
N ALA A 65 0.97 5.79 -6.27
CA ALA A 65 -0.46 5.50 -6.21
C ALA A 65 -1.32 6.68 -6.73
N LEU A 66 -1.02 7.91 -6.29
CA LEU A 66 -1.75 9.10 -6.74
C LEU A 66 -1.50 9.40 -8.22
N ASN A 67 -0.28 9.21 -8.72
CA ASN A 67 0.03 9.37 -10.15
C ASN A 67 -0.69 8.34 -11.02
N VAL A 68 -0.68 7.07 -10.60
CA VAL A 68 -1.41 6.00 -11.30
C VAL A 68 -2.91 6.27 -11.26
N SER A 69 -3.45 6.75 -10.13
CA SER A 69 -4.86 7.13 -10.03
C SER A 69 -5.19 8.33 -10.95
N ALA A 70 -4.29 9.31 -11.05
CA ALA A 70 -4.47 10.44 -11.96
C ALA A 70 -4.50 10.01 -13.43
N TRP A 71 -3.69 9.02 -13.79
CA TRP A 71 -3.62 8.51 -15.16
C TRP A 71 -4.73 7.51 -15.50
N ALA A 72 -4.96 6.50 -14.65
CA ALA A 72 -5.90 5.41 -14.89
C ALA A 72 -7.36 5.79 -14.62
N GLU A 73 -7.61 6.61 -13.59
CA GLU A 73 -8.95 6.98 -13.15
C GLU A 73 -9.30 8.44 -13.47
N GLY A 74 -8.38 9.20 -14.07
CA GLY A 74 -8.57 10.63 -14.34
C GLY A 74 -8.62 11.49 -13.07
N TYR A 75 -8.04 10.99 -11.97
CA TYR A 75 -8.04 11.69 -10.70
C TYR A 75 -7.43 13.09 -10.82
N ARG A 76 -8.18 14.11 -10.42
CA ARG A 76 -7.70 15.50 -10.37
C ARG A 76 -7.02 15.73 -9.03
N TRP A 77 -5.80 16.21 -9.05
CA TRP A 77 -5.09 16.62 -7.85
C TRP A 77 -5.90 17.67 -7.09
N THR A 78 -6.36 17.29 -5.90
CA THR A 78 -7.10 18.18 -5.01
C THR A 78 -6.16 18.73 -3.94
N ALA A 79 -6.42 19.96 -3.47
CA ALA A 79 -5.69 20.57 -2.36
C ALA A 79 -5.55 19.65 -1.13
N PRO A 80 -6.61 18.96 -0.64
CA PRO A 80 -6.47 18.01 0.46
C PRO A 80 -5.58 16.81 0.15
N ALA A 81 -5.59 16.27 -1.07
CA ALA A 81 -4.68 15.17 -1.44
C ALA A 81 -3.22 15.62 -1.46
N LEU A 82 -2.96 16.85 -1.91
CA LEU A 82 -1.63 17.44 -1.86
C LEU A 82 -1.16 17.64 -0.40
N ALA A 83 -2.04 18.15 0.47
CA ALA A 83 -1.74 18.31 1.89
C ALA A 83 -1.48 16.96 2.58
N GLY A 84 -2.29 15.94 2.29
CA GLY A 84 -2.08 14.58 2.77
C GLY A 84 -0.76 13.98 2.29
N LEU A 85 -0.41 14.17 1.01
CA LEU A 85 0.86 13.74 0.46
C LEU A 85 2.03 14.42 1.18
N LEU A 86 1.99 15.74 1.35
CA LEU A 86 3.02 16.48 2.10
C LEU A 86 3.16 16.00 3.54
N LEU A 87 2.05 15.70 4.22
CA LEU A 87 2.06 15.17 5.59
C LEU A 87 2.73 13.79 5.67
N VAL A 88 2.41 12.89 4.72
CA VAL A 88 3.04 11.56 4.65
C VAL A 88 4.53 11.66 4.32
N MET A 89 4.90 12.55 3.39
CA MET A 89 6.30 12.84 3.08
C MET A 89 7.06 13.35 4.32
N ALA A 90 6.47 14.31 5.04
CA ALA A 90 7.05 14.87 6.27
C ALA A 90 7.21 13.81 7.37
N GLY A 91 6.20 12.94 7.56
CA GLY A 91 6.26 11.84 8.51
C GLY A 91 7.37 10.84 8.19
N ASN A 92 7.50 10.45 6.92
CA ASN A 92 8.59 9.57 6.50
C ASN A 92 9.96 10.22 6.73
N VAL A 93 10.15 11.49 6.35
CA VAL A 93 11.41 12.23 6.58
C VAL A 93 11.75 12.30 8.07
N LEU A 94 10.77 12.50 8.96
CA LEU A 94 10.98 12.51 10.41
C LEU A 94 11.49 11.17 10.93
N VAL A 95 10.97 10.06 10.41
CA VAL A 95 11.40 8.69 10.76
C VAL A 95 12.84 8.45 10.31
N PHE A 96 13.20 8.84 9.08
CA PHE A 96 14.57 8.76 8.58
C PHE A 96 15.54 9.71 9.30
N ARG A 97 15.03 10.78 9.90
CA ARG A 97 15.80 11.72 10.73
C ARG A 97 16.06 11.22 12.16
N LYS A 98 15.62 10.02 12.57
CA LYS A 98 16.02 9.44 13.85
C LYS A 98 17.50 9.05 13.84
N ARG A 99 18.31 10.08 14.12
CA ARG A 99 19.63 10.18 14.75
C ARG A 99 20.45 8.88 14.82
N PRO A 100 21.66 8.84 14.25
CA PRO A 100 22.69 7.96 14.79
C PRO A 100 22.88 8.36 16.26
N LEU A 101 22.57 7.46 17.17
CA LEU A 101 23.04 7.59 18.54
C LEU A 101 24.57 7.47 18.46
N ALA A 102 25.24 8.61 18.54
CA ALA A 102 26.64 8.66 18.86
C ALA A 102 26.81 8.14 20.30
N CYS A 103 27.36 6.95 20.43
CA CYS A 103 28.47 6.55 21.32
C CYS A 103 28.54 5.02 21.40
#